data_AF-A0A0D2J956-F1
#
_entry.id   AF-A0A0D2J956-F1
#
_cell.length_a   1.000
_cell.length_b   1.000
_cell.length_c   1.000
_cell.angle_alpha   90.00
_cell.angle_beta   90.00
_cell.angle_gamma   90.00
#
_symmetry.space_group_name_H-M   'P 1'
#
loop_
_entity.id
_entity.type
_entity.pdbx_description
1 polymer ?
#
loop_
_entity_poly.entity_id
_entity_poly.type
_entity_poly.pdbx_seq_one_letter_code
_entity_poly.pdbx_strand_id
1 'polypeptide(L)' 'MNYTCKDYRLENRLLALKKQIEAPDLDPELQKEIEEEIKELEKALGMD' A
#
# COMPACT_ATOMS: atom_id res chain seq x y z
N MET A 1 1.69 -13.14 -20.16
CA MET A 1 0.89 -13.18 -18.92
C MET A 1 1.74 -13.79 -17.81
N ASN A 2 2.59 -12.99 -17.19
CA ASN A 2 3.29 -13.36 -15.96
C ASN A 2 3.13 -12.16 -15.03
N TYR A 3 1.92 -11.99 -14.49
CA TYR A 3 1.78 -11.24 -13.25
C TYR A 3 2.50 -12.12 -12.23
N THR A 4 3.75 -11.78 -11.93
CA THR A 4 4.51 -12.62 -11.02
C THR A 4 3.75 -12.58 -9.70
N CYS A 5 3.62 -13.70 -8.97
CA CYS A 5 2.91 -13.71 -7.69
C CYS A 5 3.49 -12.72 -6.65
N LYS A 6 4.58 -12.02 -6.99
CA LYS A 6 5.09 -10.87 -6.24
C LYS A 6 4.22 -9.63 -6.47
N ASP A 7 3.90 -9.29 -7.72
CA ASP A 7 3.06 -8.12 -8.07
C ASP A 7 1.68 -8.23 -7.40
N TYR A 8 1.03 -9.38 -7.53
CA TYR A 8 -0.28 -9.61 -6.90
C TYR A 8 -0.27 -9.46 -5.37
N ARG A 9 0.80 -9.89 -4.70
CA ARG A 9 0.92 -9.74 -3.24
C ARG A 9 1.16 -8.30 -2.83
N LEU A 10 1.97 -7.58 -3.59
CA LEU A 10 2.23 -6.16 -3.38
C LEU A 10 0.97 -5.34 -3.66
N GLU A 11 0.20 -5.65 -4.69
CA GLU A 11 -1.10 -5.02 -4.99
C GLU A 11 -2.12 -5.26 -3.86
N ASN A 12 -2.21 -6.49 -3.34
CA ASN A 12 -3.09 -6.78 -2.20
C ASN A 12 -2.64 -6.05 -0.93
N ARG A 13 -1.32 -5.96 -0.69
CA ARG A 13 -0.75 -5.20 0.43
C ARG A 13 -1.09 -3.71 0.29
N LEU A 14 -0.89 -3.14 -0.89
CA LEU A 14 -1.23 -1.75 -1.21
C LEU A 14 -2.72 -1.48 -0.97
N LEU A 15 -3.59 -2.35 -1.45
CA LEU A 15 -5.04 -2.22 -1.25
C LEU A 15 -5.44 -2.29 0.23
N ALA A 16 -4.80 -3.16 1.01
CA ALA A 16 -5.06 -3.26 2.45
C ALA A 16 -4.62 -1.99 3.19
N LEU A 17 -3.45 -1.46 2.86
CA LEU A 17 -2.92 -0.22 3.45
C LEU A 17 -3.79 1.00 3.10
N LYS A 18 -4.25 1.11 1.84
CA LYS A 18 -5.21 2.14 1.43
C LYS A 18 -6.54 2.03 2.20
N LYS A 19 -7.02 0.82 2.48
CA LYS A 19 -8.21 0.68 3.35
C LYS A 19 -7.96 1.05 4.80
N GLN A 20 -6.74 0.82 5.30
CA GLN A 20 -6.36 1.21 6.66
C GLN A 20 -6.23 2.74 6.79
N ILE A 21 -5.71 3.43 5.77
CA ILE A 21 -5.58 4.88 5.81
C ILE A 21 -6.92 5.62 5.80
N GLU A 22 -7.93 5.03 5.18
CA GLU A 22 -9.30 5.56 5.17
C GLU A 22 -10.04 5.37 6.51
N ALA A 23 -9.44 4.68 7.49
CA ALA A 23 -10.07 4.48 8.79
C ALA A 23 -10.15 5.81 9.57
N PRO A 24 -11.34 6.19 10.07
CA PRO A 24 -11.56 7.49 10.71
C PRO A 24 -10.90 7.64 12.10
N ASP A 25 -10.47 6.53 12.71
CA ASP A 25 -9.80 6.48 14.02
C ASP A 25 -8.30 6.16 13.90
N LEU A 26 -7.70 6.39 12.73
CA LEU A 26 -6.28 6.10 12.54
C LEU A 26 -5.41 7.12 13.26
N ASP A 27 -4.43 6.62 14.01
CA ASP A 27 -3.45 7.47 14.69
C ASP A 27 -2.62 8.23 13.64
N PRO A 28 -2.40 9.56 13.80
CA PRO A 28 -1.64 10.35 12.85
C PRO A 28 -0.18 9.89 12.67
N GLU A 29 0.42 9.23 13.67
CA GLU A 29 1.74 8.63 13.53
C GLU A 29 1.69 7.39 12.63
N LEU A 30 0.69 6.53 12.86
CA LEU A 30 0.45 5.33 12.06
C LEU A 30 0.01 5.67 10.62
N GLN A 31 -0.73 6.76 10.45
CA GLN A 31 -1.12 7.29 9.14
C GLN A 31 0.11 7.60 8.28
N LYS A 32 1.11 8.28 8.86
CA LYS A 32 2.36 8.60 8.14
C LYS A 32 3.13 7.35 7.74
N GLU A 33 3.25 6.38 8.64
CA GLU A 33 3.92 5.11 8.32
C GLU A 33 3.20 4.37 7.18
N ILE A 34 1.86 4.36 7.20
CA ILE A 34 1.04 3.76 6.15
C ILE A 34 1.19 4.52 4.82
N GLU A 35 1.23 5.86 4.83
CA GLU A 35 1.48 6.66 3.62
C GLU A 35 2.85 6.38 3.00
N GLU A 36 3.90 6.32 3.82
CA GLU A 36 5.25 6.01 3.34
C GLU A 36 5.31 4.59 2.75
N GLU A 37 4.69 3.60 3.38
CA GLU A 37 4.65 2.22 2.89
C GLU A 37 3.82 2.09 1.61
N ILE A 38 2.70 2.82 1.48
CA ILE A 38 1.91 2.93 0.24
C ILE A 38 2.78 3.46 -0.89
N LYS A 39 3.53 4.54 -0.66
CA LYS A 39 4.35 5.19 -1.68
C LYS A 39 5.49 4.31 -2.18
N GLU A 40 6.16 3.60 -1.26
CA GLU A 40 7.20 2.63 -1.61
C GLU A 40 6.63 1.45 -2.41
N LEU A 41 5.42 0.98 -2.07
CA LEU A 41 4.74 -0.09 -2.80
C LEU A 41 4.28 0.34 -4.19
N GLU A 42 3.74 1.56 -4.34
CA GLU A 42 3.36 2.12 -5.65
C GLU A 42 4.56 2.23 -6.58
N LYS A 43 5.69 2.70 -6.05
CA LYS A 43 6.96 2.76 -6.79
C LYS A 43 7.49 1.37 -7.16
N ALA A 44 7.40 0.39 -6.25
CA ALA A 44 7.81 -0.98 -6.51
C ALA A 44 6.93 -1.69 -7.56
N LEU A 45 5.65 -1.31 -7.64
CA LEU A 45 4.70 -1.78 -8.65
C LEU A 45 4.77 -0.99 -9.96
N GLY A 46 5.53 0.11 -10.01
CA GLY A 46 5.60 0.99 -11.17
C GLY A 46 4.27 1.70 -11.46
N MET A 47 3.51 2.01 -10.40
CA MET A 47 2.19 2.65 -10.45
C MET A 47 2.24 4.19 -10.24
N ASP A 48 3.45 4.77 -10.27
CA ASP A 48 3.70 6.21 -10.13
C ASP A 48 3.54 6.96 -11.47
#